data_AF-A0A3A0D5B7-F1
#
_entry.id   AF-A0A3A0D5B7-F1
#
_cell.length_a   1.000
_cell.length_b   1.000
_cell.length_c   1.000
_cell.angle_alpha   90.00
_cell.angle_beta   90.00
_cell.angle_gamma   90.00
#
_symmetry.space_group_name_H-M   'P 1'
#
loop_
_entity.id
_entity.type
_entity.pdbx_description
1 polymer ?
#
loop_
_entity_poly.entity_id
_entity_poly.type
_entity_poly.pdbx_seq_one_letter_code
_entity_poly.pdbx_strand_id
1 'polypeptide(L)'
;MAIVEKGIFARREINLSYKDNIISFEFAALNFRNPEKNQYAYKLEGYREQWIQLGAHREATFTNLDPGEYVLRVKGSNNDGVWNEAGASFKITITPPWWQTWWFRILSAVTLIVLALAAHRLRIADMQARNKALEKEIAARKQSEASLQQAFTEIAQLQEQLQAENIYLKEEIKLEHNYEEIIGESEALKYVLHKVEQVASGDTTVLLLGETGVGKELFARAIHSLSPYRERPLVKVNCAALPSHLIESELFGHEKGAFTGAVEKQIGRFELAEGATIFLDEIGELPLELQPKLLRVLQDGEFERLGNPKTLKVKTRVIAATNRDLDEEIRLGRFRKDLFYRLNVYPITVPALRERRQDIPLFVQAFVQRFNKKLGKALDTVPQKTMQALLQYEWPGNVRELQNVIERAVVTATDATLRIELPMPSGAKNAGAKTLEEVEREHILKTLEATQWKVEGVEGTAARLGLNPSTLRSRMNKLGIRRV
;
A
#
# COMPACT_ATOMS: atom_id res chain seq x y z
N MET A 1 12.08 -56.77 -72.14
CA MET A 1 13.29 -57.35 -72.75
C MET A 1 12.94 -58.75 -73.19
N ALA A 2 13.18 -59.13 -74.45
CA ALA A 2 12.92 -60.49 -74.94
C ALA A 2 14.24 -61.30 -74.93
N ILE A 3 14.23 -62.48 -74.31
CA ILE A 3 15.38 -63.39 -74.29
C ILE A 3 15.17 -64.46 -75.37
N VAL A 4 16.22 -64.72 -76.15
CA VAL A 4 16.21 -65.52 -77.37
C VAL A 4 17.27 -66.64 -77.21
N GLU A 5 16.84 -67.89 -77.05
CA GLU A 5 17.70 -69.08 -76.87
C GLU A 5 18.04 -69.76 -78.22
N LYS A 6 19.30 -69.69 -78.68
CA LYS A 6 19.74 -70.07 -80.05
C LYS A 6 19.71 -71.59 -80.35
N GLY A 7 18.96 -72.00 -81.37
CA GLY A 7 19.11 -73.26 -82.12
C GLY A 7 19.86 -73.06 -83.45
N ILE A 8 20.46 -74.13 -83.99
CA ILE A 8 21.43 -74.12 -85.11
C ILE A 8 20.86 -73.50 -86.40
N PHE A 9 21.11 -72.20 -86.63
CA PHE A 9 21.07 -71.55 -87.94
C PHE A 9 22.27 -70.61 -88.07
N ALA A 10 23.02 -70.74 -89.16
CA ALA A 10 24.13 -69.85 -89.49
C ALA A 10 23.59 -68.47 -89.90
N ARG A 11 23.90 -67.44 -89.11
CA ARG A 11 23.75 -65.97 -89.34
C ARG A 11 22.60 -65.50 -90.25
N ARG A 12 21.55 -64.91 -89.65
CA ARG A 12 20.86 -63.66 -90.07
C ARG A 12 19.97 -63.13 -88.93
N GLU A 13 19.70 -61.81 -88.94
CA GLU A 13 19.34 -60.95 -87.80
C GLU A 13 17.94 -61.19 -87.21
N ILE A 14 17.81 -61.07 -85.89
CA ILE A 14 16.53 -61.03 -85.17
C ILE A 14 16.34 -59.58 -84.70
N ASN A 15 15.41 -58.85 -85.31
CA ASN A 15 15.07 -57.48 -84.90
C ASN A 15 13.91 -57.51 -83.90
N LEU A 16 14.20 -57.14 -82.65
CA LEU A 16 13.22 -57.05 -81.56
C LEU A 16 13.07 -55.58 -81.13
N SER A 17 11.92 -54.95 -81.41
CA SER A 17 11.58 -53.62 -80.91
C SER A 17 10.53 -53.72 -79.80
N TYR A 18 10.91 -53.35 -78.58
CA TYR A 18 9.98 -53.30 -77.43
C TYR A 18 8.99 -52.13 -77.51
N LYS A 19 9.21 -51.14 -78.40
CA LYS A 19 8.33 -49.96 -78.50
C LYS A 19 6.99 -50.24 -79.18
N ASP A 20 6.95 -51.21 -80.10
CA ASP A 20 5.79 -51.44 -80.98
C ASP A 20 5.17 -52.83 -80.84
N ASN A 21 5.69 -53.67 -79.93
CA ASN A 21 5.30 -55.09 -79.78
C ASN A 21 5.35 -55.90 -81.09
N ILE A 22 6.17 -55.47 -82.06
CA ILE A 22 6.33 -56.12 -83.35
C ILE A 22 7.52 -57.07 -83.28
N ILE A 23 7.30 -58.35 -83.59
CA ILE A 23 8.36 -59.32 -83.79
C ILE A 23 8.29 -59.85 -85.22
N SER A 24 9.34 -59.62 -85.99
CA SER A 24 9.49 -60.08 -87.36
C SER A 24 10.60 -61.12 -87.45
N PHE A 25 10.35 -62.20 -88.18
CA PHE A 25 11.30 -63.31 -88.36
C PHE A 25 11.51 -63.59 -89.83
N GLU A 26 12.76 -63.68 -90.28
CA GLU A 26 13.10 -64.16 -91.63
C GLU A 26 13.67 -65.60 -91.59
N PHE A 27 13.10 -66.52 -92.37
CA PHE A 27 13.60 -67.90 -92.48
C PHE A 27 14.48 -68.10 -93.73
N ALA A 28 15.72 -68.52 -93.52
CA ALA A 28 16.66 -68.83 -94.60
C ALA A 28 16.81 -70.35 -94.81
N ALA A 29 16.29 -70.88 -95.92
CA ALA A 29 16.55 -72.26 -96.35
C ALA A 29 17.85 -72.36 -97.19
N LEU A 30 18.57 -73.48 -97.08
CA LEU A 30 19.74 -73.82 -97.90
C LEU A 30 19.37 -73.72 -99.40
N ASN A 31 20.20 -73.07 -100.21
CA ASN A 31 19.92 -72.72 -101.61
C ASN A 31 19.47 -73.93 -102.46
N PHE A 32 18.17 -74.03 -102.73
CA PHE A 32 17.60 -74.98 -103.70
C PHE A 32 17.61 -74.35 -105.11
N ARG A 33 17.76 -75.17 -106.16
CA ARG A 33 17.98 -74.78 -107.58
C ARG A 33 16.87 -73.90 -108.22
N ASN A 34 15.83 -73.50 -107.49
CA ASN A 34 14.86 -72.47 -107.89
C ASN A 34 14.14 -71.90 -106.65
N PRO A 35 14.59 -70.76 -106.08
CA PRO A 35 14.08 -70.26 -104.80
C PRO A 35 12.65 -69.70 -104.84
N GLU A 36 12.10 -69.39 -106.01
CA GLU A 36 10.76 -68.78 -106.17
C GLU A 36 9.59 -69.77 -106.03
N LYS A 37 9.85 -71.07 -106.07
CA LYS A 37 8.81 -72.13 -105.93
C LYS A 37 8.66 -72.67 -104.50
N ASN A 38 9.50 -72.26 -103.56
CA ASN A 38 9.44 -72.72 -102.18
C ASN A 38 8.31 -72.02 -101.42
N GLN A 39 7.59 -72.77 -100.59
CA GLN A 39 6.58 -72.23 -99.68
C GLN A 39 7.00 -72.37 -98.22
N TYR A 40 6.71 -71.36 -97.40
CA TYR A 40 7.00 -71.35 -95.97
C TYR A 40 5.72 -71.18 -95.15
N ALA A 41 5.67 -71.87 -94.01
CA ALA A 41 4.59 -71.76 -93.04
C ALA A 41 5.15 -71.48 -91.64
N TYR A 42 4.51 -70.56 -90.93
CA TYR A 42 4.90 -70.10 -89.59
C TYR A 42 3.76 -70.32 -88.61
N LYS A 43 4.08 -70.63 -87.35
CA LYS A 43 3.12 -70.80 -86.25
C LYS A 43 3.74 -70.21 -84.98
N LEU A 44 2.99 -69.42 -84.21
CA LEU A 44 3.44 -68.90 -82.91
C LEU A 44 2.54 -69.46 -81.80
N GLU A 45 2.99 -70.56 -81.19
CA GLU A 45 2.33 -71.20 -80.05
C GLU A 45 2.35 -70.25 -78.85
N GLY A 46 1.21 -70.09 -78.18
CA GLY A 46 0.97 -69.06 -77.16
C GLY A 46 0.28 -67.79 -77.66
N TYR A 47 0.22 -67.55 -78.99
CA TYR A 47 -0.52 -66.43 -79.59
C TYR A 47 -1.59 -66.87 -80.60
N ARG A 48 -1.22 -67.67 -81.61
CA ARG A 48 -2.15 -68.30 -82.56
C ARG A 48 -1.66 -69.68 -82.97
N GLU A 49 -2.48 -70.71 -82.77
CA GLU A 49 -2.11 -72.11 -82.99
C GLU A 49 -2.29 -72.62 -84.44
N GLN A 50 -2.73 -71.78 -85.37
CA GLN A 50 -2.88 -72.14 -86.79
C GLN A 50 -1.61 -71.79 -87.58
N TRP A 51 -1.26 -72.62 -88.57
CA TRP A 51 -0.18 -72.33 -89.50
C TRP A 51 -0.58 -71.24 -90.48
N ILE A 52 0.27 -70.22 -90.63
CA ILE A 52 0.11 -69.16 -91.62
C ILE A 52 1.07 -69.45 -92.77
N GLN A 53 0.52 -69.72 -93.96
CA GLN A 53 1.30 -69.92 -95.19
C GLN A 53 1.48 -68.57 -95.89
N LEU A 54 2.74 -68.15 -96.08
CA LEU A 54 3.08 -66.83 -96.65
C LEU A 54 3.60 -66.94 -98.09
N GLY A 55 3.33 -68.06 -98.76
CA GLY A 55 3.85 -68.32 -100.11
C GLY A 55 5.37 -68.29 -100.14
N ALA A 56 5.95 -67.59 -101.12
CA ALA A 56 7.40 -67.43 -101.28
C ALA A 56 8.03 -66.41 -100.30
N HIS A 57 7.23 -65.70 -99.50
CA HIS A 57 7.74 -64.75 -98.52
C HIS A 57 8.36 -65.47 -97.32
N ARG A 58 9.59 -65.06 -97.00
CA ARG A 58 10.40 -65.63 -95.92
C ARG A 58 10.20 -64.93 -94.59
N GLU A 59 9.27 -63.96 -94.50
CA GLU A 59 9.09 -63.14 -93.31
C GLU A 59 7.70 -63.29 -92.69
N ALA A 60 7.63 -63.46 -91.37
CA ALA A 60 6.38 -63.43 -90.60
C ALA A 60 6.46 -62.41 -89.47
N THR A 61 5.42 -61.60 -89.32
CA THR A 61 5.34 -60.51 -88.34
C THR A 61 4.17 -60.72 -87.38
N PHE A 62 4.45 -60.69 -86.07
CA PHE A 62 3.45 -60.78 -85.01
C PHE A 62 3.44 -59.47 -84.20
N THR A 63 2.26 -58.95 -83.87
CA THR A 63 2.09 -57.67 -83.16
C THR A 63 1.22 -57.81 -81.91
N ASN A 64 1.36 -56.90 -80.95
CA ASN A 64 0.60 -56.87 -79.69
C ASN A 64 0.66 -58.17 -78.88
N LEU A 65 1.88 -58.65 -78.61
CA LEU A 65 2.10 -59.79 -77.73
C LEU A 65 2.11 -59.35 -76.26
N ASP A 66 1.30 -60.02 -75.43
CA ASP A 66 1.28 -59.80 -73.99
C ASP A 66 2.56 -60.37 -73.32
N PRO A 67 2.92 -59.93 -72.09
CA PRO A 67 3.99 -60.57 -71.34
C PRO A 67 3.68 -62.05 -71.07
N GLY A 68 4.53 -62.96 -71.56
CA GLY A 68 4.30 -64.40 -71.51
C GLY A 68 5.38 -65.21 -72.26
N GLU A 69 5.22 -66.53 -72.31
CA GLU A 69 6.08 -67.44 -73.07
C GLU A 69 5.42 -67.84 -74.39
N TYR A 70 6.17 -67.75 -75.47
CA TYR A 70 5.73 -68.06 -76.84
C TYR A 70 6.74 -68.99 -77.52
N VAL A 71 6.26 -69.88 -78.40
CA VAL A 71 7.13 -70.76 -79.19
C VAL A 71 6.84 -70.60 -80.67
N LEU A 72 7.79 -70.05 -81.42
CA LEU A 72 7.71 -69.93 -82.87
C LEU A 72 8.13 -71.25 -83.52
N ARG A 73 7.33 -71.75 -84.46
CA ARG A 73 7.66 -72.90 -85.32
C ARG A 73 7.60 -72.51 -86.79
N VAL A 74 8.55 -73.00 -87.57
CA VAL A 74 8.64 -72.74 -89.01
C VAL A 74 8.87 -74.04 -89.76
N LYS A 75 8.16 -74.24 -90.88
CA LYS A 75 8.38 -75.34 -91.82
C LYS A 75 8.40 -74.84 -93.27
N GLY A 76 9.13 -75.53 -94.14
CA GLY A 76 9.24 -75.22 -95.56
C GLY A 76 8.93 -76.43 -96.45
N SER A 77 8.53 -76.16 -97.69
CA SER A 77 8.25 -77.15 -98.73
C SER A 77 9.28 -77.10 -99.88
N ASN A 78 9.59 -78.25 -100.48
CA ASN A 78 10.45 -78.35 -101.66
C ASN A 78 9.64 -78.18 -102.97
N ASN A 79 10.34 -78.17 -104.13
CA ASN A 79 9.73 -77.95 -105.45
C ASN A 79 8.65 -78.97 -105.87
N ASP A 80 8.53 -80.10 -105.15
CA ASP A 80 7.55 -81.16 -105.39
C ASP A 80 6.37 -81.12 -104.39
N GLY A 81 6.29 -80.07 -103.56
CA GLY A 81 5.20 -79.87 -102.61
C GLY A 81 5.32 -80.65 -101.30
N VAL A 82 6.46 -81.29 -101.05
CA VAL A 82 6.70 -82.08 -99.82
C VAL A 82 7.21 -81.17 -98.69
N TRP A 83 6.48 -81.14 -97.58
CA TRP A 83 6.80 -80.33 -96.41
C TRP A 83 7.78 -81.04 -95.46
N ASN A 84 8.74 -80.30 -94.91
CA ASN A 84 9.58 -80.79 -93.82
C ASN A 84 8.80 -80.70 -92.50
N GLU A 85 8.28 -81.84 -92.03
CA GLU A 85 7.52 -81.90 -90.76
C GLU A 85 8.39 -81.69 -89.51
N ALA A 86 9.71 -81.90 -89.57
CA ALA A 86 10.58 -81.71 -88.42
C ALA A 86 10.72 -80.23 -88.01
N GLY A 87 10.69 -79.30 -88.99
CA GLY A 87 10.68 -77.85 -88.79
C GLY A 87 11.84 -77.29 -87.93
N ALA A 88 11.82 -75.96 -87.73
CA ALA A 88 12.65 -75.28 -86.74
C ALA A 88 11.73 -74.67 -85.67
N SER A 89 12.15 -74.69 -84.40
CA SER A 89 11.39 -74.05 -83.31
C SER A 89 12.25 -73.16 -82.41
N PHE A 90 11.62 -72.13 -81.84
CA PHE A 90 12.30 -71.07 -81.09
C PHE A 90 11.43 -70.56 -79.93
N LYS A 91 11.98 -70.45 -78.71
CA LYS A 91 11.26 -69.96 -77.53
C LYS A 91 11.51 -68.47 -77.28
N ILE A 92 10.45 -67.73 -76.97
CA ILE A 92 10.47 -66.28 -76.73
C ILE A 92 9.74 -65.99 -75.42
N THR A 93 10.38 -65.26 -74.52
CA THR A 93 9.75 -64.80 -73.27
C THR A 93 9.68 -63.28 -73.25
N ILE A 94 8.48 -62.73 -73.06
CA ILE A 94 8.24 -61.28 -72.95
C ILE A 94 8.01 -60.92 -71.48
N THR A 95 8.89 -60.10 -70.90
CA THR A 95 8.76 -59.64 -69.50
C THR A 95 7.92 -58.35 -69.39
N PRO A 96 7.10 -58.19 -68.33
CA PRO A 96 6.33 -56.97 -68.11
C PRO A 96 7.22 -55.73 -67.89
N PRO A 97 6.72 -54.50 -68.15
CA PRO A 97 7.46 -53.27 -67.91
C PRO A 97 7.88 -53.11 -66.45
N TRP A 98 9.07 -52.58 -66.20
CA TRP A 98 9.66 -52.49 -64.86
C TRP A 98 8.80 -51.68 -63.87
N TRP A 99 8.03 -50.68 -64.31
CA TRP A 99 7.12 -49.89 -63.45
C TRP A 99 5.83 -50.63 -63.02
N GLN A 100 5.50 -51.77 -63.63
CA GLN A 100 4.37 -52.61 -63.19
C GLN A 100 4.78 -53.70 -62.20
N THR A 101 6.07 -53.80 -61.89
CA THR A 101 6.57 -54.78 -60.93
C THR A 101 6.17 -54.44 -59.50
N TRP A 102 6.01 -55.48 -58.67
CA TRP A 102 5.62 -55.34 -57.26
C TRP A 102 6.63 -54.50 -56.45
N TRP A 103 7.93 -54.65 -56.71
CA TRP A 103 8.98 -53.90 -56.01
C TRP A 103 8.94 -52.40 -56.32
N PHE A 104 8.59 -51.99 -57.56
CA PHE A 104 8.46 -50.57 -57.90
C PHE A 104 7.26 -49.91 -57.22
N ARG A 105 6.14 -50.63 -57.10
CA ARG A 105 4.95 -50.17 -56.34
C ARG A 105 5.23 -50.01 -54.84
N ILE A 106 6.03 -50.91 -54.27
CA ILE A 106 6.47 -50.79 -52.86
C ILE A 106 7.39 -49.58 -52.71
N LEU A 107 8.36 -49.42 -53.61
CA LEU A 107 9.30 -48.28 -53.57
C LEU A 107 8.56 -46.94 -53.66
N SER A 108 7.58 -46.80 -54.57
CA SER A 108 6.80 -45.57 -54.70
C SER A 108 5.88 -45.30 -53.50
N ALA A 109 5.31 -46.34 -52.89
CA ALA A 109 4.53 -46.20 -51.65
C ALA A 109 5.42 -45.76 -50.48
N VAL A 110 6.61 -46.36 -50.34
CA VAL A 110 7.57 -46.01 -49.29
C VAL A 110 8.06 -44.56 -49.46
N THR A 111 8.37 -44.11 -50.67
CA THR A 111 8.80 -42.72 -50.88
C THR A 111 7.69 -41.71 -50.57
N LEU A 112 6.44 -42.01 -50.90
CA LEU A 112 5.29 -41.20 -50.50
C LEU A 112 5.12 -41.13 -48.97
N ILE A 113 5.28 -42.26 -48.27
CA ILE A 113 5.21 -42.31 -46.80
C ILE A 113 6.34 -41.48 -46.17
N VAL A 114 7.57 -41.59 -46.69
CA VAL A 114 8.71 -40.81 -46.19
C VAL A 114 8.49 -39.31 -46.39
N LEU A 115 8.00 -38.89 -47.56
CA LEU A 115 7.65 -37.49 -47.83
C LEU A 115 6.54 -36.99 -46.89
N ALA A 116 5.49 -37.79 -46.66
CA ALA A 116 4.42 -37.46 -45.75
C ALA A 116 4.91 -37.32 -44.29
N LEU A 117 5.77 -38.23 -43.83
CA LEU A 117 6.38 -38.17 -42.50
C LEU A 117 7.30 -36.95 -42.34
N ALA A 118 8.07 -36.61 -43.37
CA ALA A 118 8.92 -35.41 -43.37
C ALA A 118 8.08 -34.12 -43.29
N ALA A 119 7.02 -34.02 -44.10
CA ALA A 119 6.07 -32.90 -44.04
C ALA A 119 5.36 -32.80 -42.68
N HIS A 120 4.98 -33.94 -42.09
CA HIS A 120 4.36 -33.99 -40.77
C HIS A 120 5.31 -33.53 -39.66
N ARG A 121 6.60 -33.94 -39.71
CA ARG A 121 7.62 -33.48 -38.76
C ARG A 121 7.84 -31.97 -38.84
N LEU A 122 7.91 -31.40 -40.04
CA LEU A 122 8.03 -29.95 -40.24
C LEU A 122 6.82 -29.19 -39.66
N ARG A 123 5.60 -29.69 -39.88
CA ARG A 123 4.38 -29.10 -39.29
C ARG A 123 4.38 -29.16 -37.76
N ILE A 124 4.81 -30.27 -37.16
CA ILE A 124 4.91 -30.36 -35.69
C ILE A 124 5.91 -29.33 -35.16
N ALA A 125 7.08 -29.20 -35.80
CA ALA A 125 8.10 -28.24 -35.37
C ALA A 125 7.60 -26.79 -35.45
N ASP A 126 6.90 -26.41 -36.53
CA ASP A 126 6.28 -25.09 -36.68
C ASP A 126 5.18 -24.86 -35.63
N MET A 127 4.30 -25.84 -35.40
CA MET A 127 3.30 -25.76 -34.32
C MET A 127 3.94 -25.58 -32.94
N GLN A 128 5.01 -26.31 -32.63
CA GLN A 128 5.72 -26.17 -31.37
C GLN A 128 6.38 -24.79 -31.22
N ALA A 129 6.93 -24.24 -32.30
CA ALA A 129 7.48 -22.88 -32.30
C ALA A 129 6.39 -21.82 -32.03
N ARG A 130 5.24 -21.94 -32.70
CA ARG A 130 4.08 -21.05 -32.49
C ARG A 130 3.50 -21.16 -31.09
N ASN A 131 3.36 -22.37 -30.56
CA ASN A 131 2.87 -22.57 -29.19
C ASN A 131 3.82 -21.95 -28.16
N LYS A 132 5.15 -22.11 -28.33
CA LYS A 132 6.13 -21.44 -27.45
C LYS A 132 6.07 -19.92 -27.56
N ALA A 133 5.83 -19.37 -28.74
CA ALA A 133 5.66 -17.92 -28.93
C ALA A 133 4.39 -17.41 -28.24
N LEU A 134 3.27 -18.12 -28.41
CA LEU A 134 2.01 -17.82 -27.75
C LEU A 134 2.12 -17.91 -26.22
N GLU A 135 2.80 -18.93 -25.68
CA GLU A 135 3.03 -19.05 -24.24
C GLU A 135 3.82 -17.87 -23.68
N LYS A 136 4.87 -17.41 -24.39
CA LYS A 136 5.63 -16.22 -24.01
C LYS A 136 4.76 -14.96 -24.03
N GLU A 137 3.91 -14.79 -25.04
CA GLU A 137 3.00 -13.64 -25.13
C GLU A 137 1.95 -13.66 -24.00
N ILE A 138 1.36 -14.82 -23.72
CA ILE A 138 0.39 -14.99 -22.62
C ILE A 138 1.07 -14.68 -21.27
N ALA A 139 2.29 -15.17 -21.05
CA ALA A 139 3.04 -14.88 -19.83
C ALA A 139 3.31 -13.38 -19.66
N ALA A 140 3.72 -12.70 -20.74
CA ALA A 140 3.95 -11.25 -20.73
C ALA A 140 2.66 -10.46 -20.47
N ARG A 141 1.54 -10.84 -21.11
CA ARG A 141 0.23 -10.21 -20.86
C ARG A 141 -0.21 -10.40 -19.42
N LYS A 142 -0.08 -11.61 -18.87
CA LYS A 142 -0.45 -11.90 -17.48
C LYS A 142 0.37 -11.08 -16.48
N GLN A 143 1.66 -10.87 -16.74
CA GLN A 143 2.50 -10.00 -15.93
C GLN A 143 2.06 -8.53 -16.05
N SER A 144 1.75 -8.06 -17.26
CA SER A 144 1.21 -6.72 -17.48
C SER A 144 -0.11 -6.51 -16.75
N GLU A 145 -1.03 -7.46 -16.81
CA GLU A 145 -2.32 -7.42 -16.10
C GLU A 145 -2.12 -7.37 -14.59
N ALA A 146 -1.20 -8.17 -14.04
CA ALA A 146 -0.87 -8.13 -12.61
C ALA A 146 -0.29 -6.77 -12.20
N SER A 147 0.63 -6.20 -12.98
CA SER A 147 1.19 -4.87 -12.71
C SER A 147 0.14 -3.76 -12.80
N LEU A 148 -0.78 -3.88 -13.75
CA LEU A 148 -1.88 -2.94 -13.93
C LEU A 148 -2.86 -3.01 -12.74
N GLN A 149 -3.18 -4.23 -12.27
CA GLN A 149 -4.00 -4.42 -11.07
C GLN A 149 -3.32 -3.81 -9.84
N GLN A 150 -2.00 -3.99 -9.67
CA GLN A 150 -1.25 -3.37 -8.58
C GLN A 150 -1.31 -1.85 -8.66
N ALA A 151 -1.06 -1.26 -9.83
CA ALA A 151 -1.15 0.18 -10.03
C ALA A 151 -2.57 0.72 -9.74
N PHE A 152 -3.63 0.01 -10.15
CA PHE A 152 -5.00 0.41 -9.82
C PHE A 152 -5.26 0.37 -8.32
N THR A 153 -4.77 -0.65 -7.60
CA THR A 153 -4.92 -0.71 -6.15
C THR A 153 -4.17 0.41 -5.43
N GLU A 154 -2.98 0.78 -5.92
CA GLU A 154 -2.19 1.87 -5.37
C GLU A 154 -2.87 3.22 -5.60
N ILE A 155 -3.36 3.48 -6.81
CA ILE A 155 -4.11 4.71 -7.13
C ILE A 155 -5.35 4.84 -6.23
N ALA A 156 -6.09 3.75 -6.02
CA ALA A 156 -7.27 3.77 -5.16
C ALA A 156 -6.91 4.12 -3.70
N GLN A 157 -5.81 3.57 -3.17
CA GLN A 157 -5.33 3.87 -1.82
C GLN A 157 -4.89 5.34 -1.68
N LEU A 158 -4.12 5.84 -2.65
CA LEU A 158 -3.67 7.23 -2.67
C LEU A 158 -4.84 8.21 -2.77
N GLN A 159 -5.87 7.88 -3.56
CA GLN A 159 -7.08 8.71 -3.64
C GLN A 159 -7.84 8.77 -2.31
N GLU A 160 -7.97 7.63 -1.61
CA GLU A 160 -8.61 7.57 -0.30
C GLU A 160 -7.85 8.41 0.74
N GLN A 161 -6.51 8.29 0.76
CA GLN A 161 -5.65 9.08 1.63
C GLN A 161 -5.76 10.58 1.35
N LEU A 162 -5.67 10.97 0.07
CA LEU A 162 -5.76 12.37 -0.34
C LEU A 162 -7.13 12.97 0.03
N GLN A 163 -8.22 12.21 -0.12
CA GLN A 163 -9.54 12.66 0.27
C GLN A 163 -9.65 12.86 1.79
N ALA A 164 -9.14 11.91 2.58
CA ALA A 164 -9.11 12.03 4.04
C ALA A 164 -8.29 13.24 4.50
N GLU A 165 -7.12 13.45 3.90
CA GLU A 165 -6.27 14.62 4.15
C GLU A 165 -6.99 15.92 3.78
N ASN A 166 -7.65 15.97 2.61
CA ASN A 166 -8.38 17.17 2.19
C ASN A 166 -9.54 17.51 3.13
N ILE A 167 -10.27 16.49 3.62
CA ILE A 167 -11.34 16.67 4.61
C ILE A 167 -10.75 17.22 5.90
N TYR A 168 -9.68 16.59 6.39
CA TYR A 168 -9.01 17.01 7.62
C TYR A 168 -8.53 18.46 7.55
N LEU A 169 -7.81 18.84 6.49
CA LEU A 169 -7.29 20.19 6.31
C LEU A 169 -8.42 21.22 6.20
N LYS A 170 -9.54 20.88 5.56
CA LYS A 170 -10.72 21.76 5.49
C LYS A 170 -11.38 21.96 6.86
N GLU A 171 -11.43 20.92 7.69
CA GLU A 171 -11.90 21.02 9.07
C GLU A 171 -10.95 21.85 9.92
N GLU A 172 -9.65 21.66 9.75
CA GLU A 172 -8.60 22.41 10.44
C GLU A 172 -8.68 23.91 10.11
N ILE A 173 -8.74 24.29 8.83
CA ILE A 173 -8.85 25.70 8.41
C ILE A 173 -10.06 26.40 9.06
N LYS A 174 -11.20 25.72 9.19
CA LYS A 174 -12.39 26.27 9.87
C LYS A 174 -12.15 26.53 11.36
N LEU A 175 -11.29 25.74 12.00
CA LEU A 175 -10.95 25.84 13.42
C LEU A 175 -9.78 26.81 13.68
N GLU A 176 -8.86 26.97 12.72
CA GLU A 176 -7.62 27.73 12.88
C GLU A 176 -7.74 29.26 12.84
N HIS A 177 -8.86 29.83 12.37
CA HIS A 177 -9.11 31.27 12.37
C HIS A 177 -9.15 31.93 13.78
N ASN A 178 -8.80 31.20 14.84
CA ASN A 178 -8.87 31.64 16.23
C ASN A 178 -7.58 31.52 17.05
N TYR A 179 -6.47 31.00 16.51
CA TYR A 179 -5.22 30.78 17.25
C TYR A 179 -4.10 31.67 16.72
N GLU A 180 -3.87 32.81 17.39
CA GLU A 180 -2.78 33.74 17.11
C GLU A 180 -1.51 33.36 17.91
N GLU A 181 -0.39 34.00 17.56
CA GLU A 181 0.99 33.77 18.01
C GLU A 181 1.18 33.56 19.52
N ILE A 182 2.29 32.91 19.88
CA ILE A 182 2.73 32.77 21.28
C ILE A 182 3.09 34.17 21.81
N ILE A 183 2.25 34.71 22.69
CA ILE A 183 2.44 36.04 23.31
C ILE A 183 3.26 35.93 24.59
N GLY A 184 4.28 36.77 24.72
CA GLY A 184 5.03 36.98 25.96
C GLY A 184 6.52 37.28 25.72
N GLU A 185 7.17 37.86 26.73
CA GLU A 185 8.59 38.24 26.71
C GLU A 185 9.34 37.72 27.94
N SER A 186 8.70 36.90 28.77
CA SER A 186 9.33 36.35 29.96
C SER A 186 10.51 35.43 29.68
N GLU A 187 11.51 35.48 30.56
CA GLU A 187 12.68 34.61 30.47
C GLU A 187 12.28 33.13 30.54
N ALA A 188 11.27 32.79 31.34
CA ALA A 188 10.68 31.46 31.38
C ALA A 188 10.10 31.03 30.02
N LEU A 189 9.39 31.93 29.33
CA LEU A 189 8.87 31.66 27.99
C LEU A 189 9.98 31.55 26.94
N LYS A 190 10.96 32.47 26.96
CA LYS A 190 12.12 32.44 26.05
C LYS A 190 12.91 31.14 26.18
N TYR A 191 13.09 30.65 27.40
CA TYR A 191 13.74 29.36 27.65
C TYR A 191 12.98 28.19 27.00
N VAL A 192 11.65 28.18 27.08
CA VAL A 192 10.82 27.17 26.41
C VAL A 192 10.89 27.29 24.89
N LEU A 193 10.82 28.51 24.35
CA LEU A 193 10.94 28.74 22.91
C LEU A 193 12.30 28.28 22.38
N HIS A 194 13.38 28.51 23.11
CA HIS A 194 14.70 28.00 22.76
C HIS A 194 14.73 26.46 22.70
N LYS A 195 14.10 25.78 23.67
CA LYS A 195 13.96 24.31 23.64
C LYS A 195 13.14 23.82 22.46
N VAL A 196 12.08 24.55 22.09
CA VAL A 196 11.25 24.27 20.92
C VAL A 196 12.07 24.36 19.65
N GLU A 197 12.86 25.43 19.47
CA GLU A 197 13.76 25.60 18.31
C GLU A 197 14.78 24.45 18.20
N GLN A 198 15.39 24.07 19.33
CA GLN A 198 16.37 22.98 19.38
C GLN A 198 15.79 21.64 18.89
N VAL A 199 14.58 21.29 19.34
CA VAL A 199 13.97 19.99 19.01
C VAL A 199 13.22 19.98 17.68
N ALA A 200 12.80 21.14 17.17
CA ALA A 200 11.98 21.24 15.97
C ALA A 200 12.66 20.62 14.74
N SER A 201 13.99 20.73 14.62
CA SER A 201 14.75 20.21 13.47
C SER A 201 14.81 18.69 13.37
N GLY A 202 14.59 17.96 14.48
CA GLY A 202 14.71 16.50 14.53
C GLY A 202 13.36 15.76 14.56
N ASP A 203 13.43 14.43 14.41
CA ASP A 203 12.27 13.52 14.47
C ASP A 203 11.94 13.04 15.89
N THR A 204 12.59 13.63 16.91
CA THR A 204 12.49 13.17 18.30
C THR A 204 11.08 13.38 18.86
N THR A 205 10.58 12.41 19.62
CA THR A 205 9.32 12.51 20.35
C THR A 205 9.42 13.59 21.43
N VAL A 206 8.49 14.54 21.40
CA VAL A 206 8.43 15.65 22.35
C VAL A 206 7.28 15.44 23.32
N LEU A 207 7.54 15.62 24.62
CA LEU A 207 6.52 15.59 25.67
C LEU A 207 6.34 17.00 26.25
N LEU A 208 5.19 17.62 25.98
CA LEU A 208 4.79 18.91 26.51
C LEU A 208 4.11 18.73 27.87
N LEU A 209 4.78 19.18 28.92
CA LEU A 209 4.27 19.18 30.29
C LEU A 209 3.75 20.56 30.63
N GLY A 210 2.69 20.63 31.42
CA GLY A 210 2.20 21.90 31.95
C GLY A 210 0.70 21.87 32.22
N GLU A 211 0.24 22.82 33.03
CA GLU A 211 -1.15 22.88 33.47
C GLU A 211 -2.16 23.03 32.33
N THR A 212 -3.42 22.77 32.61
CA THR A 212 -4.50 23.04 31.65
C THR A 212 -4.59 24.54 31.38
N GLY A 213 -4.75 24.91 30.11
CA GLY A 213 -4.95 26.30 29.71
C GLY A 213 -3.68 27.15 29.54
N VAL A 214 -2.47 26.57 29.65
CA VAL A 214 -1.20 27.30 29.37
C VAL A 214 -0.90 27.50 27.87
N GLY A 215 -1.63 26.78 27.00
CA GLY A 215 -1.48 26.86 25.53
C GLY A 215 -0.56 25.82 24.91
N LYS A 216 -0.49 24.59 25.47
CA LYS A 216 0.36 23.49 24.96
C LYS A 216 0.19 23.23 23.45
N GLU A 217 -1.02 23.37 22.91
CA GLU A 217 -1.28 23.24 21.47
C GLU A 217 -0.50 24.25 20.62
N LEU A 218 -0.32 25.49 21.10
CA LEU A 218 0.47 26.52 20.39
C LEU A 218 1.95 26.13 20.31
N PHE A 219 2.49 25.53 21.38
CA PHE A 219 3.86 25.01 21.37
C PHE A 219 4.01 23.80 20.45
N ALA A 220 3.03 22.90 20.39
CA ALA A 220 3.02 21.80 19.44
C ALA A 220 3.02 22.30 17.98
N ARG A 221 2.20 23.31 17.68
CA ARG A 221 2.20 24.00 16.38
C ARG A 221 3.54 24.64 16.07
N ALA A 222 4.16 25.33 17.04
CA ALA A 222 5.48 25.95 16.86
C ALA A 222 6.57 24.91 16.58
N ILE A 223 6.57 23.76 17.28
CA ILE A 223 7.49 22.66 17.00
C ILE A 223 7.30 22.15 15.58
N HIS A 224 6.05 21.96 15.15
CA HIS A 224 5.72 21.48 13.82
C HIS A 224 6.11 22.47 12.71
N SER A 225 5.80 23.76 12.87
CA SER A 225 6.09 24.80 11.86
C SER A 225 7.59 25.04 11.65
N LEU A 226 8.40 24.81 12.69
CA LEU A 226 9.85 24.88 12.64
C LEU A 226 10.51 23.56 12.17
N SER A 227 9.71 22.52 11.85
CA SER A 227 10.21 21.20 11.48
C SER A 227 10.34 20.98 9.96
N PRO A 228 11.05 19.93 9.53
CA PRO A 228 11.05 19.49 8.13
C PRO A 228 9.66 19.12 7.59
N TYR A 229 8.69 18.85 8.48
CA TYR A 229 7.32 18.44 8.13
C TYR A 229 6.33 19.61 8.05
N ARG A 230 6.78 20.86 8.10
CA ARG A 230 5.88 22.06 8.15
C ARG A 230 4.89 22.20 6.98
N GLU A 231 5.19 21.58 5.83
CA GLU A 231 4.31 21.57 4.65
C GLU A 231 3.30 20.41 4.68
N ARG A 232 3.42 19.52 5.68
CA ARG A 232 2.53 18.37 5.90
C ARG A 232 1.52 18.69 7.00
N PRO A 233 0.38 17.98 7.08
CA PRO A 233 -0.61 18.25 8.11
C PRO A 233 -0.06 18.02 9.53
N LEU A 234 -0.53 18.83 10.47
CA LEU A 234 -0.42 18.56 11.91
C LEU A 234 -1.70 17.86 12.37
N VAL A 235 -1.66 16.54 12.46
CA VAL A 235 -2.82 15.74 12.87
C VAL A 235 -3.03 15.82 14.38
N LYS A 236 -4.13 16.43 14.83
CA LYS A 236 -4.40 16.67 16.26
C LYS A 236 -5.41 15.66 16.79
N VAL A 237 -5.14 15.10 17.96
CA VAL A 237 -6.05 14.18 18.66
C VAL A 237 -6.07 14.53 20.14
N ASN A 238 -7.26 14.73 20.70
CA ASN A 238 -7.45 14.91 22.13
C ASN A 238 -7.90 13.57 22.75
N CYS A 239 -7.02 12.98 23.57
CA CYS A 239 -7.26 11.67 24.17
C CYS A 239 -8.35 11.67 25.25
N ALA A 240 -8.70 12.85 25.79
CA ALA A 240 -9.72 13.01 26.81
C ALA A 240 -11.13 13.26 26.25
N ALA A 241 -11.24 13.61 24.96
CA ALA A 241 -12.50 14.07 24.37
C ALA A 241 -13.49 12.95 24.03
N LEU A 242 -13.01 11.71 23.89
CA LEU A 242 -13.80 10.59 23.38
C LEU A 242 -13.80 9.39 24.35
N PRO A 243 -14.90 8.62 24.43
CA PRO A 243 -14.93 7.31 25.08
C PRO A 243 -13.87 6.34 24.54
N SER A 244 -13.45 5.37 25.35
CA SER A 244 -12.37 4.41 25.05
C SER A 244 -12.44 3.75 23.66
N HIS A 245 -13.60 3.20 23.27
CA HIS A 245 -13.76 2.56 21.97
C HIS A 245 -13.73 3.55 20.80
N LEU A 246 -14.19 4.79 21.01
CA LEU A 246 -14.17 5.83 19.99
C LEU A 246 -12.76 6.39 19.81
N ILE A 247 -12.00 6.60 20.89
CA ILE A 247 -10.60 7.05 20.78
C ILE A 247 -9.73 5.98 20.13
N GLU A 248 -10.01 4.69 20.35
CA GLU A 248 -9.31 3.60 19.67
C GLU A 248 -9.56 3.63 18.16
N SER A 249 -10.83 3.72 17.74
CA SER A 249 -11.22 3.87 16.34
C SER A 249 -10.65 5.14 15.71
N GLU A 250 -10.61 6.24 16.46
CA GLU A 250 -10.06 7.52 15.99
C GLU A 250 -8.55 7.38 15.74
N LEU A 251 -7.78 6.85 16.71
CA LEU A 251 -6.33 6.72 16.59
C LEU A 251 -5.90 5.73 15.51
N PHE A 252 -6.51 4.54 15.49
CA PHE A 252 -6.03 3.40 14.69
C PHE A 252 -6.91 3.06 13.48
N GLY A 253 -8.11 3.66 13.36
CA GLY A 253 -9.05 3.37 12.28
C GLY A 253 -9.79 2.05 12.47
N HIS A 254 -10.83 1.84 11.66
CA HIS A 254 -11.62 0.62 11.69
C HIS A 254 -12.04 0.16 10.30
N GLU A 255 -12.19 -1.15 10.13
CA GLU A 255 -12.86 -1.72 8.96
C GLU A 255 -14.38 -1.77 9.15
N LYS A 256 -15.10 -1.82 8.03
CA LYS A 256 -16.55 -2.00 8.04
C LYS A 256 -16.95 -3.25 8.83
N GLY A 257 -17.86 -3.08 9.79
CA GLY A 257 -18.35 -4.15 10.65
C GLY A 257 -17.46 -4.50 11.85
N ALA A 258 -16.42 -3.71 12.14
CA ALA A 258 -15.54 -3.95 13.29
C ALA A 258 -16.27 -3.90 14.66
N PHE A 259 -17.33 -3.09 14.78
CA PHE A 259 -18.18 -2.99 15.95
C PHE A 259 -19.62 -2.57 15.56
N THR A 260 -20.55 -2.62 16.51
CA THR A 260 -21.93 -2.17 16.31
C THR A 260 -21.98 -0.68 16.02
N GLY A 261 -22.19 -0.29 14.75
CA GLY A 261 -22.16 1.10 14.28
C GLY A 261 -21.05 1.40 13.26
N ALA A 262 -20.13 0.46 13.01
CA ALA A 262 -19.11 0.58 11.97
C ALA A 262 -19.71 0.33 10.56
N VAL A 263 -20.51 1.27 10.07
CA VAL A 263 -21.23 1.16 8.78
C VAL A 263 -20.26 1.28 7.59
N GLU A 264 -19.23 2.10 7.75
CA GLU A 264 -18.21 2.38 6.75
C GLU A 264 -16.81 2.10 7.33
N LYS A 265 -15.80 2.12 6.46
CA LYS A 265 -14.40 2.05 6.87
C LYS A 265 -13.94 3.46 7.25
N GLN A 266 -13.12 3.59 8.30
CA GLN A 266 -12.53 4.87 8.70
C GLN A 266 -11.01 4.75 8.81
N ILE A 267 -10.30 5.68 8.17
CA ILE A 267 -8.84 5.83 8.28
C ILE A 267 -8.52 6.42 9.66
N GLY A 268 -7.54 5.81 10.35
CA GLY A 268 -7.08 6.27 11.67
C GLY A 268 -6.19 7.50 11.60
N ARG A 269 -6.08 8.24 12.70
CA ARG A 269 -5.25 9.45 12.81
C ARG A 269 -3.76 9.17 12.63
N PHE A 270 -3.27 7.99 13.02
CA PHE A 270 -1.89 7.60 12.73
C PHE A 270 -1.66 7.39 11.24
N GLU A 271 -2.58 6.71 10.54
CA GLU A 271 -2.50 6.52 9.10
C GLU A 271 -2.57 7.85 8.34
N LEU A 272 -3.44 8.75 8.78
CA LEU A 272 -3.53 10.12 8.24
C LEU A 272 -2.25 10.92 8.46
N ALA A 273 -1.50 10.62 9.53
CA ALA A 273 -0.26 11.29 9.89
C ALA A 273 0.99 10.61 9.27
N GLU A 274 0.82 9.74 8.29
CA GLU A 274 1.93 9.10 7.58
C GLU A 274 2.84 10.15 6.92
N GLY A 275 4.13 10.14 7.27
CA GLY A 275 5.08 11.15 6.81
C GLY A 275 4.81 12.58 7.32
N ALA A 276 4.00 12.71 8.37
CA ALA A 276 3.59 13.99 8.96
C ALA A 276 3.81 14.01 10.49
N THR A 277 3.20 14.98 11.19
CA THR A 277 3.27 15.09 12.66
C THR A 277 1.91 14.82 13.28
N ILE A 278 1.88 14.00 14.33
CA ILE A 278 0.69 13.81 15.17
C ILE A 278 0.88 14.48 16.53
N PHE A 279 -0.11 15.25 16.96
CA PHE A 279 -0.20 15.86 18.27
C PHE A 279 -1.25 15.14 19.12
N LEU A 280 -0.79 14.51 20.20
CA LEU A 280 -1.62 13.78 21.16
C LEU A 280 -1.81 14.64 22.42
N ASP A 281 -2.93 15.35 22.51
CA ASP A 281 -3.27 16.14 23.68
C ASP A 281 -3.90 15.27 24.78
N GLU A 282 -3.65 15.66 26.03
CA GLU A 282 -4.03 14.95 27.25
C GLU A 282 -3.68 13.45 27.24
N ILE A 283 -2.46 13.10 26.86
CA ILE A 283 -2.01 11.69 26.75
C ILE A 283 -2.12 10.90 28.06
N GLY A 284 -2.07 11.58 29.21
CA GLY A 284 -2.26 10.98 30.53
C GLY A 284 -3.69 10.48 30.79
N GLU A 285 -4.66 10.83 29.95
CA GLU A 285 -6.04 10.35 29.98
C GLU A 285 -6.25 9.10 29.08
N LEU A 286 -5.22 8.66 28.35
CA LEU A 286 -5.33 7.53 27.44
C LEU A 286 -5.64 6.23 28.24
N PRO A 287 -6.72 5.51 27.89
CA PRO A 287 -7.08 4.26 28.57
C PRO A 287 -5.92 3.26 28.59
N LEU A 288 -5.75 2.58 29.73
CA LEU A 288 -4.64 1.64 29.96
C LEU A 288 -4.56 0.54 28.89
N GLU A 289 -5.70 0.11 28.37
CA GLU A 289 -5.81 -0.91 27.32
C GLU A 289 -5.25 -0.47 25.96
N LEU A 290 -5.21 0.84 25.70
CA LEU A 290 -4.71 1.41 24.44
C LEU A 290 -3.23 1.77 24.50
N GLN A 291 -2.67 1.93 25.69
CA GLN A 291 -1.26 2.25 25.89
C GLN A 291 -0.28 1.25 25.24
N PRO A 292 -0.51 -0.08 25.27
CA PRO A 292 0.33 -1.04 24.55
C PRO A 292 0.28 -0.87 23.02
N LYS A 293 -0.89 -0.52 22.47
CA LYS A 293 -1.04 -0.27 21.01
C LYS A 293 -0.27 0.97 20.60
N LEU A 294 -0.39 2.05 21.38
CA LEU A 294 0.40 3.26 21.17
C LEU A 294 1.90 2.99 21.29
N LEU A 295 2.32 2.19 22.28
CA LEU A 295 3.71 1.81 22.46
C LEU A 295 4.26 1.11 21.20
N ARG A 296 3.51 0.17 20.61
CA ARG A 296 3.88 -0.51 19.37
C ARG A 296 4.08 0.46 18.20
N VAL A 297 3.22 1.47 18.08
CA VAL A 297 3.40 2.54 17.09
C VAL A 297 4.68 3.34 17.34
N LEU A 298 4.96 3.71 18.59
CA LEU A 298 6.15 4.51 18.92
C LEU A 298 7.47 3.73 18.81
N GLN A 299 7.44 2.41 18.99
CA GLN A 299 8.62 1.54 18.95
C GLN A 299 8.90 1.07 17.51
N ASP A 300 7.91 0.45 16.88
CA ASP A 300 8.07 -0.28 15.62
C ASP A 300 7.46 0.46 14.42
N GLY A 301 6.70 1.53 14.66
CA GLY A 301 5.90 2.18 13.63
C GLY A 301 4.77 1.29 13.14
N GLU A 302 4.26 0.38 13.97
CA GLU A 302 3.27 -0.62 13.56
C GLU A 302 1.97 -0.53 14.36
N PHE A 303 0.83 -0.66 13.67
CA PHE A 303 -0.48 -0.86 14.30
C PHE A 303 -1.42 -1.70 13.43
N GLU A 304 -2.57 -2.06 14.00
CA GLU A 304 -3.64 -2.81 13.34
C GLU A 304 -4.95 -2.02 13.45
N ARG A 305 -5.74 -2.02 12.38
CA ARG A 305 -7.09 -1.41 12.40
C ARG A 305 -8.04 -2.28 13.21
N LEU A 306 -9.08 -1.67 13.77
CA LEU A 306 -10.12 -2.41 14.47
C LEU A 306 -10.85 -3.33 13.48
N GLY A 307 -11.00 -4.60 13.87
CA GLY A 307 -11.60 -5.64 13.03
C GLY A 307 -10.70 -6.17 11.91
N ASN A 308 -9.43 -5.77 11.83
CA ASN A 308 -8.50 -6.22 10.80
C ASN A 308 -7.12 -6.57 11.39
N PRO A 309 -6.70 -7.84 11.36
CA PRO A 309 -5.41 -8.26 11.89
C PRO A 309 -4.21 -7.86 11.00
N LYS A 310 -4.45 -7.19 9.87
CA LYS A 310 -3.37 -6.72 9.00
C LYS A 310 -2.60 -5.60 9.69
N THR A 311 -1.32 -5.86 9.96
CA THR A 311 -0.39 -4.84 10.45
C THR A 311 -0.08 -3.82 9.36
N LEU A 312 -0.17 -2.54 9.72
CA LEU A 312 0.19 -1.37 8.92
C LEU A 312 1.45 -0.73 9.49
N LYS A 313 2.33 -0.26 8.61
CA LYS A 313 3.53 0.49 8.97
C LYS A 313 3.30 1.97 8.74
N VAL A 314 3.70 2.79 9.71
CA VAL A 314 3.59 4.23 9.70
C VAL A 314 4.87 4.87 10.22
N LYS A 315 5.32 5.94 9.56
CA LYS A 315 6.41 6.81 9.99
C LYS A 315 5.84 8.20 10.29
N THR A 316 5.57 8.45 11.56
CA THR A 316 4.99 9.72 12.03
C THR A 316 5.83 10.33 13.15
N ARG A 317 6.03 11.64 13.11
CA ARG A 317 6.61 12.38 14.25
C ARG A 317 5.55 12.57 15.32
N VAL A 318 5.87 12.25 16.57
CA VAL A 318 4.92 12.35 17.70
C VAL A 318 5.26 13.51 18.63
N ILE A 319 4.26 14.35 18.90
CA ILE A 319 4.27 15.35 19.97
C ILE A 319 3.13 14.97 20.93
N ALA A 320 3.43 14.74 22.20
CA ALA A 320 2.42 14.44 23.21
C ALA A 320 2.33 15.58 24.22
N ALA A 321 1.16 15.81 24.79
CA ALA A 321 0.95 16.80 25.85
C ALA A 321 0.11 16.22 26.99
N THR A 322 0.38 16.65 28.21
CA THR A 322 -0.46 16.31 29.37
C THR A 322 -0.39 17.37 30.47
N ASN A 323 -1.47 17.50 31.22
CA ASN A 323 -1.51 18.22 32.49
C ASN A 323 -1.29 17.34 33.73
N ARG A 324 -1.27 16.01 33.59
CA ARG A 324 -1.11 15.07 34.69
C ARG A 324 0.36 14.84 35.02
N ASP A 325 0.62 14.51 36.28
CA ASP A 325 1.90 13.97 36.70
C ASP A 325 1.97 12.50 36.30
N LEU A 326 2.69 12.19 35.21
CA LEU A 326 2.81 10.83 34.70
C LEU A 326 3.55 9.90 35.68
N ASP A 327 4.44 10.41 36.54
CA ASP A 327 5.12 9.60 37.55
C ASP A 327 4.16 9.18 38.67
N GLU A 328 3.21 10.03 39.06
CA GLU A 328 2.08 9.63 39.93
C GLU A 328 1.14 8.64 39.22
N GLU A 329 0.79 8.88 37.95
CA GLU A 329 -0.08 7.96 37.20
C GLU A 329 0.54 6.56 37.03
N ILE A 330 1.86 6.46 36.89
CA ILE A 330 2.60 5.20 36.90
C ILE A 330 2.52 4.52 38.27
N ARG A 331 2.73 5.27 39.36
CA ARG A 331 2.63 4.73 40.73
C ARG A 331 1.23 4.21 41.04
N LEU A 332 0.21 4.85 40.48
CA LEU A 332 -1.20 4.46 40.63
C LEU A 332 -1.64 3.37 39.65
N GLY A 333 -0.73 2.87 38.79
CA GLY A 333 -0.99 1.79 37.84
C GLY A 333 -1.90 2.18 36.66
N ARG A 334 -2.14 3.48 36.46
CA ARG A 334 -2.99 4.01 35.37
C ARG A 334 -2.20 4.35 34.11
N PHE A 335 -0.88 4.45 34.22
CA PHE A 335 0.00 4.68 33.08
C PHE A 335 1.16 3.70 33.07
N ARG A 336 1.53 3.18 31.89
CA ARG A 336 2.61 2.21 31.77
C ARG A 336 3.97 2.90 31.73
N LYS A 337 4.90 2.33 32.49
CA LYS A 337 6.29 2.81 32.61
C LYS A 337 7.06 2.74 31.28
N ASP A 338 6.83 1.71 30.48
CA ASP A 338 7.47 1.52 29.17
C ASP A 338 7.04 2.60 28.15
N LEU A 339 5.75 2.91 28.08
CA LEU A 339 5.22 4.01 27.28
C LEU A 339 5.76 5.37 27.72
N PHE A 340 5.83 5.61 29.04
CA PHE A 340 6.39 6.86 29.57
C PHE A 340 7.81 7.10 29.09
N TYR A 341 8.69 6.10 29.17
CA TYR A 341 10.07 6.27 28.69
C TYR A 341 10.18 6.54 27.20
N ARG A 342 9.23 6.04 26.40
CA ARG A 342 9.21 6.29 24.95
C ARG A 342 8.64 7.66 24.59
N LEU A 343 7.76 8.22 25.43
CA LEU A 343 7.23 9.57 25.26
C LEU A 343 8.18 10.64 25.85
N ASN A 344 8.79 10.36 27.00
CA ASN A 344 9.64 11.28 27.75
C ASN A 344 11.08 11.35 27.19
N VAL A 345 11.24 11.38 25.87
CA VAL A 345 12.56 11.49 25.22
C VAL A 345 13.05 12.94 25.27
N TYR A 346 12.15 13.90 24.99
CA TYR A 346 12.45 15.32 25.09
C TYR A 346 11.31 16.07 25.80
N PRO A 347 11.37 16.19 27.14
CA PRO A 347 10.35 16.92 27.90
C PRO A 347 10.54 18.44 27.82
N ILE A 348 9.45 19.13 27.57
CA ILE A 348 9.37 20.60 27.59
C ILE A 348 8.24 21.00 28.55
N THR A 349 8.59 21.65 29.65
CA THR A 349 7.63 22.17 30.62
C THR A 349 7.23 23.59 30.24
N VAL A 350 5.95 23.78 29.93
CA VAL A 350 5.35 25.09 29.65
C VAL A 350 4.98 25.77 30.97
N PRO A 351 5.51 26.97 31.26
CA PRO A 351 5.30 27.64 32.53
C PRO A 351 3.85 28.09 32.71
N ALA A 352 3.36 27.98 33.95
CA ALA A 352 2.07 28.51 34.33
C ALA A 352 2.07 30.05 34.25
N LEU A 353 0.91 30.68 34.07
CA LEU A 353 0.79 32.13 33.93
C LEU A 353 1.34 32.88 35.16
N ARG A 354 1.19 32.30 36.36
CA ARG A 354 1.74 32.83 37.62
C ARG A 354 3.28 32.85 37.68
N GLU A 355 3.97 32.06 36.85
CA GLU A 355 5.43 32.03 36.76
C GLU A 355 5.95 33.04 35.73
N ARG A 356 5.05 33.56 34.87
CA ARG A 356 5.32 34.56 33.84
C ARG A 356 4.39 35.77 33.94
N ARG A 357 4.22 36.30 35.16
CA ARG A 357 3.29 37.42 35.44
C ARG A 357 3.56 38.67 34.59
N GLN A 358 4.82 38.89 34.21
CA GLN A 358 5.21 40.01 33.33
C GLN A 358 4.60 39.93 31.92
N ASP A 359 4.12 38.77 31.49
CA ASP A 359 3.45 38.60 30.19
C ASP A 359 1.95 38.93 30.26
N ILE A 360 1.36 39.02 31.45
CA ILE A 360 -0.08 39.29 31.64
C ILE A 360 -0.53 40.58 30.96
N PRO A 361 0.18 41.73 31.06
CA PRO A 361 -0.22 42.95 30.35
C PRO A 361 -0.29 42.78 28.84
N LEU A 362 0.63 42.01 28.24
CA LEU A 362 0.66 41.73 26.80
C LEU A 362 -0.56 40.89 26.39
N PHE A 363 -0.90 39.85 27.17
CA PHE A 363 -2.12 39.07 26.96
C PHE A 363 -3.38 39.93 27.06
N VAL A 364 -3.47 40.80 28.07
CA VAL A 364 -4.62 41.68 28.25
C VAL A 364 -4.81 42.60 27.05
N GLN A 365 -3.73 43.23 26.59
CA GLN A 365 -3.78 44.12 25.43
C GLN A 365 -4.23 43.38 24.17
N ALA A 366 -3.62 42.22 23.88
CA ALA A 366 -3.95 41.41 22.72
C ALA A 366 -5.42 40.95 22.73
N PHE A 367 -5.89 40.44 23.88
CA PHE A 367 -7.28 39.98 24.02
C PHE A 367 -8.29 41.11 23.91
N VAL A 368 -8.03 42.28 24.52
CA VAL A 368 -8.92 43.44 24.40
C VAL A 368 -9.03 43.90 22.95
N GLN A 369 -7.90 44.03 22.24
CA GLN A 369 -7.89 44.41 20.82
C GLN A 369 -8.68 43.40 19.96
N ARG A 370 -8.46 42.10 20.20
CA ARG A 370 -9.17 41.03 19.50
C ARG A 370 -10.67 41.09 19.74
N PHE A 371 -11.10 41.20 20.99
CA PHE A 371 -12.52 41.23 21.33
C PHE A 371 -13.20 42.53 20.90
N ASN A 372 -12.49 43.66 20.91
CA ASN A 372 -12.97 44.91 20.31
C ASN A 372 -13.31 44.72 18.83
N LYS A 373 -12.39 44.15 18.04
CA LYS A 373 -12.61 43.88 16.61
C LYS A 373 -13.76 42.90 16.37
N LYS A 374 -13.86 41.85 17.20
CA LYS A 374 -14.90 40.82 17.09
C LYS A 374 -16.30 41.33 17.47
N LEU A 375 -16.40 42.18 18.50
CA LEU A 375 -17.66 42.65 19.06
C LEU A 375 -18.05 44.07 18.62
N GLY A 376 -17.24 44.72 17.79
CA GLY A 376 -17.45 46.10 17.37
C GLY A 376 -17.37 47.12 18.51
N LYS A 377 -16.60 46.82 19.56
CA LYS A 377 -16.38 47.71 20.71
C LYS A 377 -15.05 48.48 20.58
N ALA A 378 -14.93 49.57 21.33
CA ALA A 378 -13.74 50.43 21.34
C ALA A 378 -13.24 50.66 22.78
N LEU A 379 -12.90 49.58 23.48
CA LEU A 379 -12.24 49.67 24.80
C LEU A 379 -10.77 50.04 24.61
N ASP A 380 -10.33 51.14 25.21
CA ASP A 380 -8.95 51.63 25.10
C ASP A 380 -8.22 51.67 26.46
N THR A 381 -8.97 51.70 27.56
CA THR A 381 -8.41 52.01 28.88
C THR A 381 -8.52 50.81 29.81
N VAL A 382 -7.38 50.33 30.32
CA VAL A 382 -7.31 49.37 31.43
C VAL A 382 -6.86 50.12 32.68
N PRO A 383 -7.73 50.31 33.69
CA PRO A 383 -7.34 50.97 34.93
C PRO A 383 -6.16 50.27 35.60
N GLN A 384 -5.23 51.04 36.17
CA GLN A 384 -4.06 50.48 36.87
C GLN A 384 -4.46 49.53 38.00
N LYS A 385 -5.55 49.85 38.73
CA LYS A 385 -6.11 48.98 39.77
C LYS A 385 -6.55 47.62 39.21
N THR A 386 -7.18 47.60 38.03
CA THR A 386 -7.56 46.37 37.34
C THR A 386 -6.31 45.57 36.95
N MET A 387 -5.31 46.23 36.36
CA MET A 387 -4.06 45.56 35.98
C MET A 387 -3.33 44.95 37.18
N GLN A 388 -3.26 45.67 38.31
CA GLN A 388 -2.66 45.15 39.54
C GLN A 388 -3.41 43.93 40.07
N ALA A 389 -4.75 43.94 40.03
CA ALA A 389 -5.55 42.78 40.43
C ALA A 389 -5.28 41.57 39.54
N LEU A 390 -5.17 41.76 38.21
CA LEU A 390 -4.82 40.70 37.27
C LEU A 390 -3.41 40.12 37.53
N LEU A 391 -2.44 40.95 37.90
CA LEU A 391 -1.07 40.52 38.22
C LEU A 391 -0.95 39.76 39.55
N GLN A 392 -1.84 40.03 40.51
CA GLN A 392 -1.84 39.40 41.84
C GLN A 392 -2.59 38.08 41.89
N TYR A 393 -3.46 37.81 40.92
CA TYR A 393 -4.24 36.59 40.88
C TYR A 393 -3.40 35.40 40.36
N GLU A 394 -3.66 34.21 40.90
CA GLU A 394 -2.84 33.01 40.64
C GLU A 394 -3.17 32.31 39.31
N TRP A 395 -4.32 32.62 38.70
CA TRP A 395 -4.76 32.06 37.41
C TRP A 395 -4.74 30.52 37.34
N PRO A 396 -5.56 29.81 38.13
CA PRO A 396 -5.62 28.34 38.09
C PRO A 396 -5.99 27.77 36.72
N GLY A 397 -6.75 28.51 35.89
CA GLY A 397 -7.04 28.14 34.50
C GLY A 397 -6.13 28.82 33.47
N ASN A 398 -5.02 29.42 33.92
CA ASN A 398 -3.96 30.02 33.11
C ASN A 398 -4.50 30.99 32.04
N VAL A 399 -3.96 30.93 30.82
CA VAL A 399 -4.30 31.84 29.72
C VAL A 399 -5.76 31.68 29.30
N ARG A 400 -6.30 30.46 29.35
CA ARG A 400 -7.71 30.19 29.03
C ARG A 400 -8.68 30.89 29.99
N GLU A 401 -8.39 30.90 31.28
CA GLU A 401 -9.17 31.65 32.26
C GLU A 401 -9.04 33.16 32.04
N LEU A 402 -7.81 33.66 31.85
CA LEU A 402 -7.56 35.07 31.56
C LEU A 402 -8.36 35.55 30.34
N GLN A 403 -8.32 34.79 29.25
CA GLN A 403 -9.07 35.07 28.03
C GLN A 403 -10.58 35.15 28.31
N ASN A 404 -11.15 34.17 29.02
CA ASN A 404 -12.57 34.13 29.35
C ASN A 404 -13.00 35.30 30.25
N VAL A 405 -12.16 35.67 31.22
CA VAL A 405 -12.41 36.80 32.12
C VAL A 405 -12.43 38.12 31.34
N ILE A 406 -11.47 38.32 30.43
CA ILE A 406 -11.40 39.51 29.59
C ILE A 406 -12.57 39.54 28.59
N GLU A 407 -12.89 38.42 27.93
CA GLU A 407 -14.03 38.35 27.00
C GLU A 407 -15.33 38.77 27.70
N ARG A 408 -15.60 38.20 28.88
CA ARG A 408 -16.77 38.55 29.68
C ARG A 408 -16.78 40.03 30.06
N ALA A 409 -15.64 40.58 30.49
CA ALA A 409 -15.51 41.98 30.84
C ALA A 409 -15.74 42.90 29.63
N VAL A 410 -15.22 42.55 28.45
CA VAL A 410 -15.46 43.28 27.21
C VAL A 410 -16.95 43.25 26.85
N VAL A 411 -17.62 42.10 26.97
CA VAL A 411 -19.07 41.97 26.70
C VAL A 411 -19.90 42.85 27.64
N THR A 412 -19.60 42.84 28.94
CA THR A 412 -20.35 43.60 29.96
C THR A 412 -19.99 45.09 30.01
N ALA A 413 -18.85 45.49 29.44
CA ALA A 413 -18.42 46.89 29.49
C ALA A 413 -19.43 47.83 28.80
N THR A 414 -19.83 48.86 29.54
CA THR A 414 -20.76 49.92 29.11
C THR A 414 -20.02 51.19 28.67
N ASP A 415 -18.77 51.37 29.11
CA ASP A 415 -17.89 52.49 28.75
C ASP A 415 -16.58 51.96 28.12
N ALA A 416 -15.69 52.86 27.69
CA ALA A 416 -14.40 52.52 27.08
C ALA A 416 -13.36 51.94 28.07
N THR A 417 -13.78 51.61 29.30
CA THR A 417 -12.90 51.17 30.39
C THR A 417 -13.11 49.69 30.75
N LEU A 418 -12.03 48.92 30.77
CA LEU A 418 -12.06 47.52 31.19
C LEU A 418 -12.11 47.40 32.72
N ARG A 419 -13.28 47.04 33.27
CA ARG A 419 -13.45 46.73 34.69
C ARG A 419 -13.61 45.23 34.88
N ILE A 420 -12.77 44.64 35.73
CA ILE A 420 -12.79 43.20 36.02
C ILE A 420 -12.94 43.01 37.52
N GLU A 421 -13.93 42.22 37.89
CA GLU A 421 -14.08 41.69 39.25
C GLU A 421 -13.58 40.24 39.23
N LEU A 422 -12.42 40.01 39.84
CA LEU A 422 -11.86 38.68 40.01
C LEU A 422 -12.48 38.02 41.25
N PRO A 423 -12.72 36.70 41.24
CA PRO A 423 -13.06 35.97 42.45
C PRO A 423 -11.92 36.15 43.45
N MET A 424 -12.19 36.80 44.59
CA MET A 424 -11.23 36.82 45.69
C MET A 424 -10.95 35.36 46.08
N PRO A 425 -9.68 34.92 46.20
CA PRO A 425 -9.39 33.57 46.62
C PRO A 425 -10.10 33.29 47.94
N SER A 426 -10.86 32.20 47.99
CA SER A 426 -11.70 31.82 49.15
C SER A 426 -10.89 31.69 50.46
N GLY A 427 -9.55 31.65 50.39
CA GLY A 427 -8.64 31.70 51.54
C GLY A 427 -8.41 33.09 52.14
N ALA A 428 -8.68 34.19 51.43
CA ALA A 428 -8.45 35.55 51.94
C ALA A 428 -9.57 36.05 52.86
N LYS A 429 -10.73 35.36 52.93
CA LYS A 429 -11.77 35.69 53.92
C LYS A 429 -11.47 35.15 55.32
N ASN A 430 -10.56 34.18 55.44
CA ASN A 430 -10.20 33.58 56.74
C ASN A 430 -8.77 33.89 57.21
N ALA A 431 -7.93 34.54 56.40
CA ALA A 431 -6.60 35.02 56.82
C ALA A 431 -6.65 36.19 57.83
N GLY A 432 -7.84 36.64 58.24
CA GLY A 432 -8.06 37.69 59.23
C GLY A 432 -9.09 37.36 60.30
N ALA A 433 -9.62 36.13 60.36
CA ALA A 433 -10.46 35.71 61.46
C ALA A 433 -9.57 35.41 62.67
N LYS A 434 -9.07 36.49 63.30
CA LYS A 434 -8.41 36.40 64.62
C LYS A 434 -9.34 35.64 65.55
N THR A 435 -8.79 34.67 66.28
CA THR A 435 -9.59 33.97 67.28
C THR A 435 -10.13 34.97 68.30
N LEU A 436 -11.23 34.66 68.98
CA LEU A 436 -11.78 35.53 70.03
C LEU A 436 -10.70 35.90 71.07
N GLU A 437 -9.81 34.95 71.39
CA GLU A 437 -8.68 35.16 72.31
C GLU A 437 -7.62 36.11 71.74
N GLU A 438 -7.34 36.10 70.44
CA GLU A 438 -6.41 37.04 69.79
C GLU A 438 -6.97 38.47 69.71
N VAL A 439 -8.25 38.60 69.38
CA VAL A 439 -8.95 39.90 69.38
C VAL A 439 -8.99 40.48 70.80
N GLU A 440 -9.31 39.63 71.78
CA GLU A 440 -9.34 40.01 73.19
C GLU A 440 -7.94 40.43 73.69
N ARG A 441 -6.89 39.66 73.36
CA ARG A 441 -5.51 39.96 73.74
C ARG A 441 -5.03 41.30 73.18
N GLU A 442 -5.27 41.55 71.89
CA GLU A 442 -4.90 42.82 71.25
C GLU A 442 -5.67 44.00 71.84
N HIS A 443 -6.97 43.83 72.11
CA HIS A 443 -7.79 44.89 72.68
C HIS A 443 -7.37 45.23 74.13
N ILE A 444 -7.02 44.22 74.93
CA ILE A 444 -6.49 44.42 76.29
C ILE A 444 -5.12 45.11 76.23
N LEU A 445 -4.23 44.70 75.32
CA LEU A 445 -2.91 45.33 75.13
C LEU A 445 -3.01 46.81 74.72
N LYS A 446 -3.84 47.15 73.73
CA LYS A 446 -4.04 48.55 73.32
C LYS A 446 -4.57 49.41 74.46
N THR A 447 -5.51 48.88 75.24
CA THR A 447 -6.07 49.59 76.39
C THR A 447 -5.04 49.74 77.52
N LEU A 448 -4.18 48.74 77.75
CA LEU A 448 -3.06 48.81 78.71
C LEU A 448 -2.05 49.87 78.30
N GLU A 449 -1.66 49.93 77.02
CA GLU A 449 -0.75 50.95 76.50
C GLU A 449 -1.33 52.36 76.66
N ALA A 450 -2.60 52.55 76.30
CA ALA A 450 -3.31 53.82 76.44
C ALA A 450 -3.55 54.26 77.90
N THR A 451 -3.38 53.36 78.86
CA THR A 451 -3.51 53.62 80.31
C THR A 451 -2.17 53.47 81.04
N GLN A 452 -1.05 53.44 80.31
CA GLN A 452 0.31 53.28 80.85
C GLN A 452 0.44 52.08 81.81
N TRP A 453 -0.20 50.95 81.46
CA TRP A 453 -0.21 49.70 82.23
C TRP A 453 -0.84 49.79 83.62
N LYS A 454 -1.68 50.80 83.87
CA LYS A 454 -2.40 50.95 85.14
C LYS A 454 -3.66 50.08 85.18
N VAL A 455 -3.59 48.93 85.86
CA VAL A 455 -4.69 47.95 85.93
C VAL A 455 -5.87 48.44 86.78
N GLU A 456 -5.62 49.18 87.86
CA GLU A 456 -6.62 49.60 88.86
C GLU A 456 -6.79 51.12 88.96
N GLY A 457 -7.99 51.55 89.35
CA GLY A 457 -8.38 52.94 89.54
C GLY A 457 -9.49 53.38 88.58
N VAL A 458 -10.05 54.58 88.81
CA VAL A 458 -11.16 55.15 88.01
C VAL A 458 -10.77 55.31 86.54
N GLU A 459 -9.48 55.53 86.25
CA GLU A 459 -8.93 55.59 84.88
C GLU A 459 -8.09 54.36 84.49
N GLY A 460 -8.16 53.28 85.27
CA GLY A 460 -7.41 52.06 85.01
C GLY A 460 -7.97 51.27 83.82
N THR A 461 -7.14 50.37 83.27
CA THR A 461 -7.52 49.49 82.15
C THR A 461 -8.79 48.68 82.45
N ALA A 462 -8.95 48.21 83.69
CA ALA A 462 -10.13 47.44 84.09
C ALA A 462 -11.43 48.26 84.00
N ALA A 463 -11.40 49.52 84.43
CA ALA A 463 -12.55 50.42 84.34
C ALA A 463 -12.89 50.76 82.88
N ARG A 464 -11.88 51.02 82.03
CA ARG A 464 -12.09 51.29 80.59
C ARG A 464 -12.62 50.09 79.81
N LEU A 465 -12.24 48.87 80.19
CA LEU A 465 -12.75 47.63 79.60
C LEU A 465 -14.08 47.17 80.22
N GLY A 466 -14.59 47.86 81.25
CA GLY A 466 -15.82 47.47 81.95
C GLY A 466 -15.69 46.17 82.75
N LEU A 467 -14.48 45.80 83.19
CA LEU A 467 -14.18 44.56 83.90
C LEU A 467 -13.79 44.84 85.36
N ASN A 468 -14.06 43.90 86.26
CA ASN A 468 -13.47 43.93 87.60
C ASN A 468 -11.93 43.74 87.49
N PRO A 469 -11.10 44.49 88.26
CA PRO A 469 -9.65 44.33 88.23
C PRO A 469 -9.14 42.91 88.47
N SER A 470 -9.82 42.11 89.28
CA SER A 470 -9.50 40.69 89.49
C SER A 470 -9.73 39.85 88.22
N THR A 471 -10.82 40.10 87.49
CA THR A 471 -11.16 39.45 86.22
C THR A 471 -10.17 39.84 85.11
N LEU A 472 -9.75 41.11 85.05
CA LEU A 472 -8.75 41.54 84.09
C LEU A 472 -7.39 40.86 84.34
N ARG A 473 -6.95 40.75 85.60
CA ARG A 473 -5.71 40.03 85.95
C ARG A 473 -5.77 38.54 85.58
N SER A 474 -6.92 37.90 85.81
CA SER A 474 -7.14 36.50 85.41
C SER A 474 -7.05 36.33 83.88
N ARG A 475 -7.66 37.24 83.11
CA ARG A 475 -7.60 37.24 81.64
C ARG A 475 -6.19 37.55 81.11
N MET A 476 -5.47 38.49 81.72
CA MET A 476 -4.08 38.79 81.37
C MET A 476 -3.16 37.57 81.60
N ASN A 477 -3.35 36.85 82.71
CA ASN A 477 -2.61 35.61 82.98
C ASN A 477 -2.96 34.51 81.97
N LYS A 478 -4.24 34.34 81.64
CA LYS A 478 -4.70 33.37 80.63
C LYS A 478 -4.14 33.67 79.24
N LEU A 479 -4.07 34.94 78.86
CA LEU A 479 -3.62 35.41 77.54
C LEU A 479 -2.11 35.70 77.45
N GLY A 480 -1.35 35.38 78.51
CA GLY A 480 0.10 35.58 78.55
C GLY A 480 0.54 37.04 78.43
N ILE A 481 -0.28 38.00 78.87
CA ILE A 481 0.01 39.44 78.81
C ILE A 481 0.81 39.82 80.07
N ARG A 482 2.08 40.17 79.88
CA ARG A 482 2.96 40.68 80.94
C ARG A 482 3.70 41.90 80.44
N ARG A 483 3.99 42.83 81.36
CA ARG A 483 4.87 43.96 81.09
C ARG A 483 6.30 43.44 81.01
N VAL A 484 6.95 43.64 79.87
CA VAL A 484 8.38 43.36 79.69
C VAL A 484 9.18 44.50 80.30
#